data_AF-A0A6P7GW78-F1
#
_entry.id   AF-A0A6P7GW78-F1
#
_cell.length_a   1.000
_cell.length_b   1.000
_cell.length_c   1.000
_cell.angle_alpha   90.00
_cell.angle_beta   90.00
_cell.angle_gamma   90.00
#
_symmetry.space_group_name_H-M   'P 1'
#
loop_
_entity.id
_entity.type
_entity.pdbx_description
1 polymer ?
#
loop_
_entity_poly.entity_id
_entity_poly.type
_entity_poly.pdbx_seq_one_letter_code
_entity_poly.pdbx_strand_id
1 'polypeptide(L)'
;MRYKTVYEIYSFICNMCFVLFLLSQFIYMYQNIDDVDKIMSVFYLAGPFIVNMFKMLAVYRKFDEIKILMKKLNNTVFQPKCEQHLEIAFNQKKFHKIFFHLCLYLGLQTYLLFYLCFFLNDDMVTPAQGWFPFDYTRSPYFEMVYIFQNAVILWNTVNIVNVDVFCAAFMMQIGMQCDYLCTTLNNLNLFRVKNGTLTQMDKQDVVKENDACFSSVMLENLIVCIQHHRDIKRIANEIESILRIGVFILFCGGGVIICSGLFQLSTASIGSMQSIMLVFYTISMLTDQFVYCGFGNNVIEKVFKLNLKRNLNMRKYAGCTI
;
A
#
# COMPACT_ATOMS: atom_id res chain seq x y z
N MET A 1 -9.30 -22.30 11.95
CA MET A 1 -9.61 -21.00 12.60
C MET A 1 -11.02 -21.07 13.16
N ARG A 2 -11.19 -20.89 14.49
CA ARG A 2 -12.45 -21.11 15.25
C ARG A 2 -13.63 -20.22 14.85
N TYR A 3 -13.39 -19.18 14.04
CA TYR A 3 -14.39 -18.19 13.59
C TYR A 3 -14.55 -18.11 12.06
N LYS A 4 -14.08 -19.13 11.33
CA LYS A 4 -14.07 -19.10 9.85
C LYS A 4 -15.47 -18.86 9.26
N THR A 5 -16.47 -19.60 9.71
CA THR A 5 -17.85 -19.49 9.21
C THR A 5 -18.48 -18.12 9.50
N VAL A 6 -18.24 -17.55 10.69
CA VAL A 6 -18.74 -16.22 11.04
C VAL A 6 -18.12 -15.15 10.14
N TYR A 7 -16.81 -15.24 9.89
CA TYR A 7 -16.11 -14.34 8.97
C TYR A 7 -16.60 -14.46 7.52
N GLU A 8 -16.89 -15.68 7.06
CA GLU A 8 -17.45 -15.92 5.72
C GLU A 8 -18.85 -15.29 5.56
N ILE A 9 -19.73 -15.48 6.54
CA ILE A 9 -21.07 -14.87 6.55
C ILE A 9 -20.96 -13.34 6.57
N TYR A 10 -20.14 -12.80 7.47
CA TYR A 10 -19.89 -11.36 7.56
C TYR A 10 -19.39 -10.79 6.22
N SER A 11 -18.37 -11.43 5.64
CA SER A 11 -17.80 -11.02 4.36
C SER A 11 -18.84 -11.08 3.24
N PHE A 12 -19.67 -12.12 3.20
CA PHE A 12 -20.75 -12.25 2.23
C PHE A 12 -21.76 -11.11 2.35
N ILE A 13 -22.22 -10.78 3.56
CA ILE A 13 -23.17 -9.69 3.80
C ILE A 13 -22.58 -8.34 3.36
N CYS A 14 -21.34 -8.03 3.76
CA CYS A 14 -20.69 -6.77 3.38
C CYS A 14 -20.52 -6.64 1.85
N ASN A 15 -20.14 -7.72 1.17
CA ASN A 15 -20.03 -7.72 -0.29
C ASN A 15 -21.40 -7.58 -0.96
N MET A 16 -22.44 -8.24 -0.46
CA MET A 16 -23.81 -8.08 -0.96
C MET A 16 -24.29 -6.63 -0.83
N CYS A 17 -24.11 -6.00 0.34
CA CYS A 17 -24.44 -4.59 0.53
C CYS A 17 -23.69 -3.68 -0.45
N PHE A 18 -22.40 -3.96 -0.69
CA PHE A 18 -21.60 -3.19 -1.65
C PHE A 18 -22.09 -3.36 -3.09
N VAL A 19 -22.42 -4.58 -3.51
CA VAL A 19 -22.96 -4.83 -4.86
C VAL A 19 -24.31 -4.12 -5.05
N LEU A 20 -25.20 -4.15 -4.05
CA LEU A 20 -26.47 -3.42 -4.09
C LEU A 20 -26.25 -1.91 -4.20
N PHE A 21 -25.29 -1.37 -3.44
CA PHE A 21 -24.89 0.04 -3.55
C PHE A 21 -24.42 0.37 -4.96
N LEU A 22 -23.51 -0.40 -5.54
CA LEU A 22 -23.02 -0.17 -6.90
C LEU A 22 -24.15 -0.27 -7.95
N LEU A 23 -25.03 -1.26 -7.86
CA LEU A 23 -26.17 -1.40 -8.77
C LEU A 23 -27.07 -0.17 -8.74
N SER A 24 -27.36 0.36 -7.55
CA SER A 24 -28.12 1.61 -7.38
C SER A 24 -27.46 2.79 -8.09
N GLN A 25 -26.13 2.94 -7.97
CA GLN A 25 -25.35 3.98 -8.64
C GLN A 25 -25.35 3.79 -10.17
N PHE A 26 -25.17 2.56 -10.66
CA PHE A 26 -25.18 2.28 -12.10
C PHE A 26 -26.53 2.56 -12.75
N ILE A 27 -27.64 2.18 -12.11
CA ILE A 27 -28.98 2.47 -12.63
C ILE A 27 -29.22 3.99 -12.65
N TYR A 28 -28.80 4.71 -11.61
CA TYR A 28 -28.90 6.17 -11.57
C TYR A 28 -28.13 6.85 -12.70
N MET A 29 -26.89 6.42 -12.95
CA MET A 29 -26.10 6.93 -14.08
C MET A 29 -26.76 6.62 -15.42
N TYR A 30 -27.29 5.41 -15.60
CA TYR A 30 -27.97 5.02 -16.84
C TYR A 30 -29.20 5.88 -17.12
N GLN A 31 -29.99 6.22 -16.08
CA GLN A 31 -31.16 7.09 -16.22
C GLN A 31 -30.80 8.55 -16.48
N ASN A 32 -29.62 8.99 -16.07
CA ASN A 32 -29.16 10.37 -16.20
C ASN A 32 -27.95 10.47 -17.15
N ILE A 33 -27.90 9.63 -18.18
CA ILE A 33 -26.73 9.52 -19.08
C ILE A 33 -26.45 10.81 -19.87
N ASP A 34 -27.45 11.66 -20.03
CA ASP A 34 -27.33 12.94 -20.73
C ASP A 34 -26.81 14.07 -19.82
N ASP A 35 -26.74 13.84 -18.50
CA ASP A 35 -26.36 14.82 -17.49
C ASP A 35 -24.97 14.50 -16.93
N VAL A 36 -23.96 15.15 -17.54
CA VAL A 36 -22.55 14.93 -17.20
C VAL A 36 -22.27 15.25 -15.73
N ASP A 37 -22.91 16.28 -15.16
CA ASP A 37 -22.69 16.68 -13.78
C ASP A 37 -23.12 15.57 -12.81
N LYS A 38 -24.29 14.96 -13.06
CA LYS A 38 -24.77 13.82 -12.28
C LYS A 38 -23.87 12.59 -12.42
N ILE A 39 -23.45 12.26 -13.63
CA ILE A 39 -22.55 11.12 -13.87
C ILE A 39 -21.24 11.32 -13.11
N MET A 40 -20.64 12.51 -13.23
CA MET A 40 -19.38 12.84 -12.56
C MET A 40 -19.54 12.80 -11.04
N SER A 41 -20.70 13.21 -10.52
CA SER A 41 -21.02 13.15 -9.08
C SER A 41 -21.06 11.73 -8.53
N VAL A 42 -21.56 10.77 -9.33
CA VAL A 42 -21.53 9.35 -8.98
C VAL A 42 -20.12 8.78 -9.15
N PHE A 43 -19.42 9.16 -10.21
CA PHE A 43 -18.14 8.59 -10.57
C PHE A 43 -17.04 8.94 -9.56
N TYR A 44 -17.00 10.17 -9.03
CA TYR A 44 -15.99 10.51 -8.03
C TYR A 44 -16.19 9.69 -6.74
N LEU A 45 -17.42 9.37 -6.35
CA LEU A 45 -17.67 8.63 -5.12
C LEU A 45 -17.56 7.11 -5.32
N ALA A 46 -18.22 6.56 -6.34
CA ALA A 46 -18.26 5.11 -6.59
C ALA A 46 -16.98 4.60 -7.27
N GLY A 47 -16.31 5.44 -8.06
CA GLY A 47 -15.09 5.09 -8.81
C GLY A 47 -13.97 4.52 -7.92
N PRO A 48 -13.57 5.18 -6.83
CA PRO A 48 -12.57 4.66 -5.90
C PRO A 48 -12.90 3.26 -5.37
N PHE A 49 -14.17 3.01 -5.06
CA PHE A 49 -14.61 1.71 -4.55
C PHE A 49 -14.53 0.62 -5.62
N ILE A 50 -14.90 0.95 -6.86
CA ILE A 50 -14.79 0.04 -8.02
C ILE A 50 -13.31 -0.29 -8.29
N VAL A 51 -12.44 0.73 -8.34
CA VAL A 51 -10.99 0.56 -8.51
C VAL A 51 -10.42 -0.33 -7.41
N ASN A 52 -10.78 -0.06 -6.15
CA ASN A 52 -10.33 -0.87 -5.03
C ASN A 52 -10.85 -2.31 -5.10
N MET A 53 -12.10 -2.53 -5.52
CA MET A 53 -12.66 -3.88 -5.70
C MET A 53 -11.82 -4.68 -6.70
N PHE A 54 -11.52 -4.10 -7.86
CA PHE A 54 -10.70 -4.78 -8.87
C PHE A 54 -9.26 -4.98 -8.41
N LYS A 55 -8.66 -3.99 -7.73
CA LYS A 55 -7.32 -4.11 -7.12
C LYS A 55 -7.28 -5.25 -6.10
N MET A 56 -8.25 -5.29 -5.20
CA MET A 56 -8.40 -6.30 -4.17
C MET A 56 -8.56 -7.70 -4.78
N LEU A 57 -9.40 -7.85 -5.82
CA LEU A 57 -9.53 -9.11 -6.56
C LEU A 57 -8.23 -9.54 -7.22
N ALA A 58 -7.47 -8.61 -7.80
CA ALA A 58 -6.16 -8.91 -8.39
C ALA A 58 -5.16 -9.43 -7.35
N VAL A 59 -5.11 -8.80 -6.16
CA VAL A 59 -4.26 -9.22 -5.03
C VAL A 59 -4.73 -10.57 -4.46
N TYR A 60 -6.04 -10.76 -4.27
CA TYR A 60 -6.58 -12.02 -3.72
C TYR A 60 -6.34 -13.21 -4.64
N ARG A 61 -6.36 -13.03 -5.97
CA ARG A 61 -5.98 -14.09 -6.92
C ARG A 61 -4.54 -14.59 -6.70
N LYS A 62 -3.70 -13.78 -6.07
CA LYS A 62 -2.29 -14.05 -5.75
C LYS A 62 -2.07 -14.41 -4.29
N PHE A 63 -3.13 -14.71 -3.54
CA PHE A 63 -3.05 -14.91 -2.09
C PHE A 63 -2.16 -16.09 -1.67
N ASP A 64 -2.11 -17.18 -2.46
CA ASP A 64 -1.22 -18.29 -2.15
C ASP A 64 0.26 -17.95 -2.42
N GLU A 65 0.55 -17.16 -3.46
CA GLU A 65 1.88 -16.59 -3.70
C GLU A 65 2.30 -15.67 -2.54
N ILE A 66 1.38 -14.84 -2.04
CA ILE A 66 1.58 -13.99 -0.86
C ILE A 66 1.93 -14.82 0.38
N LYS A 67 1.23 -15.92 0.66
CA LYS A 67 1.55 -16.80 1.81
C LYS A 67 2.94 -17.40 1.68
N ILE A 68 3.31 -17.86 0.49
CA ILE A 68 4.64 -18.41 0.22
C ILE A 68 5.70 -17.33 0.42
N LEU A 69 5.46 -16.11 -0.08
CA LEU A 69 6.34 -14.97 0.09
C LEU A 69 6.54 -14.61 1.57
N MET A 70 5.46 -14.56 2.37
CA MET A 70 5.55 -14.31 3.80
C MET A 70 6.38 -15.39 4.51
N LYS A 71 6.27 -16.67 4.11
CA LYS A 71 7.12 -17.74 4.63
C LYS A 71 8.59 -17.55 4.23
N LYS A 72 8.87 -17.17 2.98
CA LYS A 72 10.24 -16.89 2.51
C LYS A 72 10.89 -15.76 3.31
N LEU A 73 10.14 -14.70 3.64
CA LEU A 73 10.64 -13.58 4.44
C LEU A 73 11.05 -13.99 5.87
N ASN A 74 10.59 -15.13 6.38
CA ASN A 74 11.01 -15.69 7.67
C ASN A 74 12.33 -16.48 7.60
N ASN A 75 12.90 -16.68 6.40
CA ASN A 75 14.20 -17.34 6.28
C ASN A 75 15.30 -16.50 6.94
N THR A 76 16.31 -17.17 7.49
CA THR A 76 17.43 -16.56 8.23
C THR A 76 18.17 -15.48 7.43
N VAL A 77 18.24 -15.62 6.10
CA VAL A 77 18.87 -14.66 5.20
C VAL A 77 18.22 -13.27 5.28
N PHE A 78 16.90 -13.19 5.51
CA PHE A 78 16.15 -11.92 5.57
C PHE A 78 16.01 -11.36 6.99
N GLN A 79 16.44 -12.12 8.00
CA GLN A 79 16.36 -11.70 9.40
C GLN A 79 17.48 -10.69 9.74
N PRO A 80 17.26 -9.83 10.76
CA PRO A 80 18.31 -8.96 11.30
C PRO A 80 19.52 -9.78 11.79
N LYS A 81 20.73 -9.27 11.56
CA LYS A 81 22.01 -9.98 11.86
C LYS A 81 22.92 -9.19 12.81
N CYS A 82 22.59 -7.93 13.05
CA CYS A 82 23.33 -7.01 13.88
C CYS A 82 22.37 -5.97 14.49
N GLU A 83 22.85 -5.23 15.48
CA GLU A 83 22.09 -4.17 16.15
C GLU A 83 21.58 -3.10 15.16
N GLN A 84 22.39 -2.70 14.18
CA GLN A 84 21.99 -1.75 13.14
C GLN A 84 20.82 -2.27 12.28
N HIS A 85 20.77 -3.58 11.98
CA HIS A 85 19.62 -4.16 11.27
C HIS A 85 18.36 -4.11 12.12
N LEU A 86 18.47 -4.38 13.42
CA LEU A 86 17.35 -4.28 14.35
C LEU A 86 16.82 -2.85 14.40
N GLU A 87 17.71 -1.86 14.51
CA GLU A 87 17.33 -0.44 14.50
C GLU A 87 16.56 -0.06 13.22
N ILE A 88 17.08 -0.46 12.04
CA ILE A 88 16.39 -0.24 10.76
C ILE A 88 15.00 -0.89 10.76
N ALA A 89 14.87 -2.14 11.24
CA ALA A 89 13.57 -2.82 11.33
C ALA A 89 12.59 -2.10 12.27
N PHE A 90 13.07 -1.66 13.44
CA PHE A 90 12.24 -0.92 14.39
C PHE A 90 11.78 0.43 13.82
N ASN A 91 12.68 1.15 13.17
CA ASN A 91 12.36 2.42 12.50
C ASN A 91 11.34 2.22 11.38
N GLN A 92 11.50 1.18 10.56
CA GLN A 92 10.54 0.85 9.53
C GLN A 92 9.17 0.45 10.10
N LYS A 93 9.15 -0.39 11.15
CA LYS A 93 7.89 -0.77 11.83
C LYS A 93 7.18 0.44 12.41
N LYS A 94 7.92 1.35 13.06
CA LYS A 94 7.39 2.62 13.60
C LYS A 94 6.83 3.48 12.48
N PHE A 95 7.58 3.65 11.40
CA PHE A 95 7.16 4.42 10.23
C PHE A 95 5.89 3.83 9.60
N HIS A 96 5.83 2.52 9.37
CA HIS A 96 4.66 1.83 8.85
C HIS A 96 3.42 2.04 9.74
N LYS A 97 3.58 1.95 11.07
CA LYS A 97 2.48 2.19 12.01
C LYS A 97 1.98 3.64 11.96
N ILE A 98 2.89 4.61 11.93
CA ILE A 98 2.53 6.04 11.81
C ILE A 98 1.82 6.28 10.48
N PHE A 99 2.36 5.74 9.38
CA PHE A 99 1.81 5.84 8.05
C PHE A 99 0.40 5.24 7.96
N PHE A 100 0.18 4.04 8.53
CA PHE A 100 -1.15 3.43 8.63
C PHE A 100 -2.14 4.34 9.36
N HIS A 101 -1.78 4.89 10.52
CA HIS A 101 -2.66 5.77 11.27
C HIS A 101 -2.92 7.10 10.56
N LEU A 102 -1.94 7.64 9.82
CA LEU A 102 -2.10 8.84 9.02
C LEU A 102 -3.09 8.62 7.87
N CYS A 103 -2.93 7.52 7.11
CA CYS A 103 -3.86 7.16 6.04
C CYS A 103 -5.27 6.89 6.58
N LEU A 104 -5.38 6.20 7.73
CA LEU A 104 -6.67 5.95 8.38
C LEU A 104 -7.33 7.25 8.85
N TYR A 105 -6.56 8.15 9.46
CA TYR A 105 -7.06 9.47 9.87
C TYR A 105 -7.56 10.26 8.66
N LEU A 106 -6.78 10.35 7.59
CA LEU A 106 -7.14 11.09 6.38
C LEU A 106 -8.41 10.52 5.72
N GLY A 107 -8.53 9.19 5.63
CA GLY A 107 -9.71 8.51 5.09
C GLY A 107 -10.95 8.71 5.96
N LEU A 108 -10.84 8.52 7.27
CA LEU A 108 -11.96 8.69 8.21
C LEU A 108 -12.39 10.16 8.32
N GLN A 109 -11.45 11.09 8.28
CA GLN A 109 -11.74 12.53 8.29
C GLN A 109 -12.52 12.92 7.03
N THR A 110 -12.09 12.46 5.86
CA THR A 110 -12.82 12.68 4.60
C THR A 110 -14.24 12.10 4.71
N TYR A 111 -14.38 10.86 5.17
CA TYR A 111 -15.70 10.25 5.43
C TYR A 111 -16.57 11.08 6.38
N LEU A 112 -16.01 11.57 7.50
CA LEU A 112 -16.75 12.38 8.46
C LEU A 112 -17.22 13.70 7.84
N LEU A 113 -16.43 14.32 6.96
CA LEU A 113 -16.87 15.51 6.23
C LEU A 113 -18.06 15.21 5.31
N PHE A 114 -18.06 14.07 4.61
CA PHE A 114 -19.20 13.60 3.81
C PHE A 114 -20.44 13.36 4.67
N TYR A 115 -20.26 12.69 5.81
CA TYR A 115 -21.35 12.42 6.75
C TYR A 115 -21.93 13.72 7.36
N LEU A 116 -21.08 14.67 7.73
CA LEU A 116 -21.53 15.94 8.32
C LEU A 116 -22.14 16.89 7.30
N CYS A 117 -21.78 16.78 6.02
CA CYS A 117 -22.33 17.63 4.96
C CYS A 117 -23.86 17.52 4.89
N PHE A 118 -24.44 16.36 5.23
CA PHE A 118 -25.89 16.19 5.35
C PHE A 118 -26.52 17.06 6.44
N PHE A 119 -25.94 17.12 7.64
CA PHE A 119 -26.52 17.86 8.77
C PHE A 119 -26.42 19.38 8.62
N LEU A 120 -25.55 19.86 7.72
CA LEU A 120 -25.25 21.27 7.54
C LEU A 120 -25.92 21.88 6.31
N ASN A 121 -26.48 21.06 5.43
CA ASN A 121 -27.27 21.53 4.29
C ASN A 121 -28.76 21.46 4.65
N ASP A 122 -29.50 22.53 4.33
CA ASP A 122 -30.95 22.59 4.58
C ASP A 122 -31.74 21.60 3.69
N ASP A 123 -31.14 21.16 2.58
CA ASP A 123 -31.72 20.18 1.68
C ASP A 123 -31.38 18.75 2.11
N MET A 124 -32.39 17.85 2.08
CA MET A 124 -32.21 16.42 2.34
C MET A 124 -31.42 15.75 1.20
N VAL A 125 -30.09 15.83 1.26
CA VAL A 125 -29.18 15.27 0.26
C VAL A 125 -28.56 13.97 0.77
N THR A 126 -28.71 12.90 0.01
CA THR A 126 -28.05 11.63 0.31
C THR A 126 -26.54 11.69 0.00
N PRO A 127 -25.68 10.99 0.78
CA PRO A 127 -24.23 10.97 0.56
C PRO A 127 -23.83 10.54 -0.86
N ALA A 128 -24.59 9.62 -1.45
CA ALA A 128 -24.44 9.19 -2.83
C ALA A 128 -25.75 9.36 -3.58
N GLN A 129 -25.69 9.87 -4.81
CA GLN A 129 -26.83 9.92 -5.72
C GLN A 129 -27.10 8.53 -6.27
N GLY A 130 -28.27 7.95 -6.00
CA GLY A 130 -28.54 6.55 -6.35
C GLY A 130 -30.00 6.31 -6.68
N TRP A 131 -30.26 5.30 -7.50
CA TRP A 131 -31.61 4.88 -7.84
C TRP A 131 -32.08 3.81 -6.85
N PHE A 132 -33.31 3.96 -6.37
CA PHE A 132 -33.96 3.00 -5.50
C PHE A 132 -35.35 2.66 -6.05
N PRO A 133 -35.82 1.41 -5.91
CA PRO A 133 -37.12 0.98 -6.43
C PRO A 133 -38.33 1.50 -5.62
N PHE A 134 -38.11 2.45 -4.71
CA PHE A 134 -39.11 3.06 -3.84
C PHE A 134 -38.77 4.54 -3.64
N ASP A 135 -39.77 5.34 -3.28
CA ASP A 135 -39.57 6.75 -2.94
C ASP A 135 -38.85 6.86 -1.58
N TYR A 136 -37.55 7.12 -1.63
CA TYR A 136 -36.70 7.29 -0.45
C TYR A 136 -36.62 8.75 0.01
N THR A 137 -37.30 9.69 -0.64
CA THR A 137 -37.21 11.13 -0.29
C THR A 137 -37.97 11.49 1.00
N ARG A 138 -38.72 10.53 1.56
CA ARG A 138 -39.56 10.71 2.74
C ARG A 138 -39.10 9.82 3.89
N SER A 139 -39.26 10.32 5.12
CA SER A 139 -39.07 9.54 6.33
C SER A 139 -40.10 8.39 6.41
N PRO A 140 -39.72 7.17 6.85
CA PRO A 140 -38.42 6.76 7.40
C PRO A 140 -37.43 6.18 6.37
N TYR A 141 -37.80 6.14 5.08
CA TYR A 141 -37.01 5.48 4.04
C TYR A 141 -35.72 6.25 3.74
N PHE A 142 -35.76 7.58 3.84
CA PHE A 142 -34.59 8.43 3.70
C PHE A 142 -33.50 8.04 4.69
N GLU A 143 -33.85 7.94 5.98
CA GLU A 143 -32.92 7.62 7.06
C GLU A 143 -32.34 6.21 6.91
N MET A 144 -33.16 5.24 6.44
CA MET A 144 -32.68 3.89 6.14
C MET A 144 -31.64 3.88 5.02
N VAL A 145 -31.90 4.57 3.91
CA VAL A 145 -30.96 4.69 2.79
C VAL A 145 -29.70 5.41 3.23
N TYR A 146 -29.85 6.48 4.02
CA TYR A 146 -28.74 7.25 4.56
C TYR A 146 -27.80 6.40 5.42
N ILE A 147 -28.35 5.60 6.35
CA ILE A 147 -27.57 4.69 7.20
C ILE A 147 -26.89 3.61 6.35
N PHE A 148 -27.62 3.03 5.39
CA PHE A 148 -27.09 2.02 4.48
C PHE A 148 -25.88 2.54 3.68
N GLN A 149 -26.02 3.69 3.02
CA GLN A 149 -24.95 4.29 2.23
C GLN A 149 -23.72 4.62 3.09
N ASN A 150 -23.92 5.22 4.27
CA ASN A 150 -22.82 5.54 5.17
C ASN A 150 -22.08 4.29 5.67
N ALA A 151 -22.79 3.23 6.01
CA ALA A 151 -22.18 1.97 6.41
C ALA A 151 -21.31 1.37 5.29
N VAL A 152 -21.82 1.39 4.04
CA VAL A 152 -21.08 0.89 2.87
C VAL A 152 -19.85 1.77 2.56
N ILE A 153 -19.99 3.10 2.62
CA ILE A 153 -18.88 4.04 2.39
C ILE A 153 -17.80 3.86 3.45
N LEU A 154 -18.16 3.82 4.74
CA LEU A 154 -17.21 3.62 5.84
C LEU A 154 -16.45 2.30 5.67
N TRP A 155 -17.18 1.22 5.38
CA TRP A 155 -16.58 -0.09 5.13
C TRP A 155 -15.57 -0.05 3.99
N ASN A 156 -15.92 0.58 2.86
CA ASN A 156 -15.04 0.69 1.71
C ASN A 156 -13.81 1.57 1.99
N THR A 157 -13.97 2.69 2.70
CA THR A 157 -12.87 3.57 3.12
C THR A 157 -11.83 2.78 3.94
N VAL A 158 -12.29 1.99 4.91
CA VAL A 158 -11.40 1.14 5.71
C VAL A 158 -10.73 0.07 4.83
N ASN A 159 -11.45 -0.54 3.89
CA ASN A 159 -10.88 -1.52 2.99
C ASN A 159 -9.81 -0.93 2.07
N ILE A 160 -10.02 0.26 1.49
CA ILE A 160 -9.03 0.97 0.68
C ILE A 160 -7.73 1.12 1.48
N VAL A 161 -7.80 1.77 2.65
CA VAL A 161 -6.63 2.03 3.49
C VAL A 161 -5.87 0.74 3.82
N ASN A 162 -6.58 -0.34 4.15
CA ASN A 162 -5.94 -1.62 4.47
C ASN A 162 -5.21 -2.23 3.27
N VAL A 163 -5.85 -2.25 2.09
CA VAL A 163 -5.22 -2.83 0.89
C VAL A 163 -4.01 -2.01 0.47
N ASP A 164 -4.10 -0.69 0.48
CA ASP A 164 -3.00 0.19 0.05
C ASP A 164 -1.81 0.15 1.00
N VAL A 165 -2.07 0.22 2.30
CA VAL A 165 -1.00 0.13 3.30
C VAL A 165 -0.36 -1.26 3.31
N PHE A 166 -1.13 -2.32 3.05
CA PHE A 166 -0.60 -3.67 2.88
C PHE A 166 0.32 -3.78 1.64
N CYS A 167 -0.08 -3.22 0.50
CA CYS A 167 0.76 -3.19 -0.70
C CYS A 167 2.03 -2.34 -0.48
N ALA A 168 1.90 -1.19 0.19
CA ALA A 168 3.03 -0.36 0.59
C ALA A 168 4.01 -1.09 1.51
N ALA A 169 3.52 -1.93 2.43
CA ALA A 169 4.37 -2.72 3.31
C ALA A 169 5.30 -3.67 2.55
N PHE A 170 4.84 -4.28 1.45
CA PHE A 170 5.71 -5.11 0.61
C PHE A 170 6.82 -4.31 -0.06
N MET A 171 6.51 -3.13 -0.58
CA MET A 171 7.53 -2.25 -1.17
C MET A 171 8.53 -1.76 -0.12
N MET A 172 8.04 -1.38 1.06
CA MET A 172 8.87 -1.05 2.22
C MET A 172 9.80 -2.22 2.58
N GLN A 173 9.29 -3.45 2.62
CA GLN A 173 10.09 -4.64 2.95
C GLN A 173 11.28 -4.82 2.01
N ILE A 174 11.08 -4.63 0.70
CA ILE A 174 12.19 -4.67 -0.28
C ILE A 174 13.23 -3.61 0.06
N GLY A 175 12.77 -2.37 0.32
CA GLY A 175 13.65 -1.25 0.69
C GLY A 175 14.48 -1.53 1.94
N MET A 176 13.89 -2.14 2.98
CA MET A 176 14.63 -2.52 4.19
C MET A 176 15.65 -3.62 3.92
N GLN A 177 15.32 -4.62 3.10
CA GLN A 177 16.29 -5.67 2.75
C GLN A 177 17.48 -5.11 1.98
N CYS A 178 17.26 -4.10 1.14
CA CYS A 178 18.34 -3.36 0.49
C CYS A 178 19.22 -2.62 1.51
N ASP A 179 18.62 -2.01 2.54
CA ASP A 179 19.37 -1.33 3.61
C ASP A 179 20.19 -2.32 4.43
N TYR A 180 19.64 -3.49 4.77
CA TYR A 180 20.36 -4.56 5.46
C TYR A 180 21.60 -5.00 4.67
N LEU A 181 21.43 -5.23 3.37
CA LEU A 181 22.54 -5.59 2.51
C LEU A 181 23.58 -4.46 2.42
N CYS A 182 23.14 -3.20 2.32
CA CYS A 182 24.04 -2.04 2.33
C CYS A 182 24.84 -1.93 3.63
N THR A 183 24.20 -2.13 4.78
CA THR A 183 24.85 -2.10 6.10
C THR A 183 25.86 -3.22 6.23
N THR A 184 25.48 -4.43 5.81
CA THR A 184 26.38 -5.59 5.81
C THR A 184 27.60 -5.37 4.92
N LEU A 185 27.40 -4.84 3.70
CA LEU A 185 28.49 -4.59 2.74
C LEU A 185 29.47 -3.50 3.20
N ASN A 186 29.01 -2.47 3.93
CA ASN A 186 29.90 -1.42 4.42
C ASN A 186 30.73 -1.87 5.62
N ASN A 187 30.23 -2.85 6.37
CA ASN A 187 30.83 -3.35 7.61
C ASN A 187 31.22 -4.83 7.49
N LEU A 188 31.63 -5.28 6.29
CA LEU A 188 31.83 -6.70 5.97
C LEU A 188 32.84 -7.39 6.90
N ASN A 189 33.83 -6.64 7.39
CA ASN A 189 34.85 -7.07 8.34
C ASN A 189 34.30 -7.37 9.74
N LEU A 190 33.08 -6.91 10.07
CA LEU A 190 32.41 -7.19 11.34
C LEU A 190 31.56 -8.46 11.32
N PHE A 191 31.46 -9.13 10.17
CA PHE A 191 30.66 -10.34 10.02
C PHE A 191 31.52 -11.56 9.77
N ARG A 192 30.98 -12.73 10.10
CA ARG A 192 31.51 -14.04 9.72
C ARG A 192 30.37 -14.97 9.38
N VAL A 193 30.58 -15.80 8.36
CA VAL A 193 29.64 -16.88 8.05
C VAL A 193 29.77 -17.99 9.10
N LYS A 194 28.64 -18.35 9.71
CA LYS A 194 28.49 -19.55 10.54
C LYS A 194 27.27 -20.32 10.03
N ASN A 195 27.43 -21.59 9.70
CA ASN A 195 26.36 -22.44 9.16
C ASN A 195 25.64 -21.82 7.94
N GLY A 196 26.40 -21.20 7.02
CA GLY A 196 25.85 -20.57 5.81
C GLY A 196 25.09 -19.26 6.03
N THR A 197 25.06 -18.73 7.26
CA THR A 197 24.42 -17.44 7.57
C THR A 197 25.44 -16.44 8.11
N LEU A 198 25.32 -15.18 7.70
CA LEU A 198 26.14 -14.09 8.24
C LEU A 198 25.74 -13.77 9.68
N THR A 199 26.72 -13.82 10.57
CA THR A 199 26.58 -13.45 11.99
C THR A 199 27.56 -12.35 12.33
N GLN A 200 27.12 -11.34 13.09
CA GLN A 200 28.02 -10.30 13.60
C GLN A 200 29.00 -10.93 14.59
N MET A 201 30.28 -10.57 14.48
CA MET A 201 31.33 -10.97 15.40
C MET A 201 31.36 -10.06 16.62
N ASP A 202 31.78 -10.60 17.75
CA ASP A 202 32.12 -9.78 18.92
C ASP A 202 33.34 -8.91 18.63
N LYS A 203 33.45 -7.77 19.31
CA LYS A 203 34.54 -6.79 19.09
C LYS A 203 35.95 -7.40 19.24
N GLN A 204 36.07 -8.49 19.98
CA GLN A 204 37.33 -9.21 20.22
C GLN A 204 37.72 -10.14 19.08
N ASP A 205 36.76 -10.60 18.27
CA ASP A 205 36.94 -11.58 17.19
C ASP A 205 37.02 -10.95 15.79
N VAL A 206 37.05 -9.61 15.71
CA VAL A 206 37.09 -8.88 14.44
C VAL A 206 38.39 -9.20 13.70
N VAL A 207 38.25 -9.76 12.50
CA VAL A 207 39.38 -10.11 11.65
C VAL A 207 40.06 -8.84 11.16
N LYS A 208 41.35 -8.69 11.46
CA LYS A 208 42.16 -7.53 11.07
C LYS A 208 42.68 -7.74 9.66
N GLU A 209 42.94 -6.65 8.93
CA GLU A 209 43.46 -6.73 7.56
C GLU A 209 44.79 -7.50 7.45
N ASN A 210 45.59 -7.51 8.53
CA ASN A 210 46.87 -8.20 8.58
C ASN A 210 46.75 -9.71 8.88
N ASP A 211 45.55 -10.20 9.20
CA ASP A 211 45.35 -11.63 9.46
C ASP A 211 45.37 -12.42 8.15
N ALA A 212 46.12 -13.53 8.10
CA ALA A 212 46.21 -14.37 6.90
C ALA A 212 44.84 -14.90 6.42
N CYS A 213 43.87 -15.00 7.34
CA CYS A 213 42.50 -15.45 7.07
C CYS A 213 41.55 -14.32 6.62
N PHE A 214 42.01 -13.05 6.62
CA PHE A 214 41.16 -11.90 6.27
C PHE A 214 40.55 -12.04 4.88
N SER A 215 41.38 -12.33 3.87
CA SER A 215 40.92 -12.45 2.47
C SER A 215 39.89 -13.58 2.29
N SER A 216 40.11 -14.75 2.90
CA SER A 216 39.19 -15.88 2.79
C SER A 216 37.85 -15.61 3.49
N VAL A 217 37.86 -15.01 4.69
CA VAL A 217 36.63 -14.64 5.41
C VAL A 217 35.84 -13.56 4.67
N MET A 218 36.52 -12.54 4.12
CA MET A 218 35.85 -11.48 3.36
C MET A 218 35.20 -12.03 2.09
N LEU A 219 35.88 -12.96 1.39
CA LEU A 219 35.33 -13.62 0.21
C LEU A 219 34.07 -14.44 0.55
N GLU A 220 34.10 -15.23 1.63
CA GLU A 220 32.96 -16.01 2.08
C GLU A 220 31.76 -15.11 2.45
N ASN A 221 32.02 -14.03 3.18
CA ASN A 221 30.98 -13.05 3.52
C ASN A 221 30.38 -12.39 2.27
N LEU A 222 31.22 -12.05 1.29
CA LEU A 222 30.79 -11.43 0.04
C LEU A 222 29.91 -12.39 -0.77
N ILE A 223 30.22 -13.69 -0.80
CA ILE A 223 29.39 -14.71 -1.47
C ILE A 223 27.98 -14.72 -0.88
N VAL A 224 27.85 -14.71 0.45
CA VAL A 224 26.53 -14.65 1.11
C VAL A 224 25.79 -13.34 0.81
N CYS A 225 26.51 -12.21 0.74
CA CYS A 225 25.91 -10.94 0.33
C CYS A 225 25.40 -10.96 -1.12
N ILE A 226 26.12 -11.61 -2.04
CA ILE A 226 25.70 -11.80 -3.43
C ILE A 226 24.45 -12.68 -3.50
N GLN A 227 24.38 -13.74 -2.69
CA GLN A 227 23.19 -14.58 -2.59
C GLN A 227 21.99 -13.78 -2.07
N HIS A 228 22.15 -13.02 -0.98
CA HIS A 228 21.10 -12.15 -0.43
C HIS A 228 20.63 -11.12 -1.46
N HIS A 229 21.53 -10.50 -2.22
CA HIS A 229 21.18 -9.60 -3.32
C HIS A 229 20.32 -10.27 -4.40
N ARG A 230 20.68 -11.50 -4.81
CA ARG A 230 19.89 -12.27 -5.78
C ARG A 230 18.49 -12.58 -5.23
N ASP A 231 18.41 -12.92 -3.95
CA ASP A 231 17.14 -13.20 -3.27
C ASP A 231 16.26 -11.96 -3.11
N ILE A 232 16.86 -10.79 -2.83
CA ILE A 232 16.15 -9.50 -2.84
C ILE A 232 15.55 -9.24 -4.22
N LYS A 233 16.33 -9.41 -5.30
CA LYS A 233 15.84 -9.22 -6.67
C LYS A 233 14.69 -10.19 -7.00
N ARG A 234 14.79 -11.45 -6.57
CA ARG A 234 13.73 -12.45 -6.74
C ARG A 234 12.45 -12.02 -6.01
N ILE A 235 12.55 -11.62 -4.74
CA ILE A 235 11.41 -11.15 -3.95
C ILE A 235 10.79 -9.88 -4.56
N ALA A 236 11.60 -8.94 -5.04
CA ALA A 236 11.12 -7.74 -5.70
C ALA A 236 10.27 -8.07 -6.93
N ASN A 237 10.72 -8.99 -7.78
CA ASN A 237 9.97 -9.45 -8.94
C ASN A 237 8.67 -10.19 -8.56
N GLU A 238 8.71 -11.00 -7.50
CA GLU A 238 7.51 -11.68 -6.98
C GLU A 238 6.47 -10.66 -6.48
N ILE A 239 6.89 -9.67 -5.69
CA ILE A 239 6.04 -8.58 -5.21
C ILE A 239 5.50 -7.75 -6.38
N GLU A 240 6.34 -7.40 -7.35
CA GLU A 240 5.92 -6.67 -8.54
C GLU A 240 4.84 -7.46 -9.29
N SER A 241 5.02 -8.77 -9.50
CA SER A 241 4.03 -9.62 -10.15
C SER A 241 2.68 -9.64 -9.41
N ILE A 242 2.71 -9.64 -8.07
CA ILE A 242 1.51 -9.58 -7.22
C ILE A 242 0.80 -8.22 -7.36
N LEU A 243 1.57 -7.13 -7.36
CA LEU A 243 1.04 -5.76 -7.34
C LEU A 243 0.70 -5.21 -8.73
N ARG A 244 1.33 -5.71 -9.80
CA ARG A 244 1.30 -5.12 -11.16
C ARG A 244 -0.10 -4.79 -11.66
N ILE A 245 -1.02 -5.75 -11.61
CA ILE A 245 -2.39 -5.54 -12.11
C ILE A 245 -3.15 -4.54 -11.24
N GLY A 246 -3.01 -4.66 -9.91
CA GLY A 246 -3.68 -3.75 -8.98
C GLY A 246 -3.20 -2.31 -9.12
N VAL A 247 -1.89 -2.11 -9.25
CA VAL A 247 -1.28 -0.79 -9.47
C VAL A 247 -1.67 -0.20 -10.82
N PHE A 248 -1.72 -1.02 -11.89
CA PHE A 248 -2.19 -0.56 -13.19
C PHE A 248 -3.63 -0.03 -13.12
N ILE A 249 -4.54 -0.79 -12.50
CA ILE A 249 -5.94 -0.40 -12.32
C ILE A 249 -6.06 0.87 -11.47
N LEU A 250 -5.24 0.99 -10.42
CA LEU A 250 -5.19 2.18 -9.58
C LEU A 250 -4.81 3.44 -10.36
N PHE A 251 -3.77 3.39 -11.19
CA PHE A 251 -3.35 4.57 -11.96
C PHE A 251 -4.34 4.92 -13.08
N CYS A 252 -4.83 3.92 -13.82
CA CYS A 252 -5.81 4.17 -14.88
C CYS A 252 -7.13 4.72 -14.32
N GLY A 253 -7.69 4.10 -13.29
CA GLY A 253 -8.94 4.54 -12.68
C GLY A 253 -8.77 5.83 -11.86
N GLY A 254 -7.67 5.94 -11.12
CA GLY A 254 -7.38 7.08 -10.25
C GLY A 254 -7.26 8.40 -11.02
N GLY A 255 -6.73 8.39 -12.25
CA GLY A 255 -6.73 9.59 -13.11
C GLY A 255 -8.14 10.11 -13.37
N VAL A 256 -9.06 9.23 -13.79
CA VAL A 256 -10.46 9.59 -14.05
C VAL A 256 -11.16 10.06 -12.76
N ILE A 257 -10.90 9.38 -11.65
CA ILE A 257 -11.44 9.72 -10.33
C ILE A 257 -11.00 11.12 -9.90
N ILE A 258 -9.71 11.43 -10.01
CA ILE A 258 -9.18 12.76 -9.66
C ILE A 258 -9.78 13.82 -10.58
N CYS A 259 -9.85 13.58 -11.89
CA CYS A 259 -10.50 14.49 -12.83
C CYS A 259 -11.97 14.75 -12.46
N SER A 260 -12.71 13.71 -12.07
CA SER A 260 -14.10 13.86 -11.62
C SER A 260 -14.25 14.65 -10.33
N GLY A 261 -13.36 14.43 -9.35
CA GLY A 261 -13.33 15.21 -8.11
C GLY A 261 -12.96 16.68 -8.34
N LEU A 262 -11.99 16.95 -9.22
CA LEU A 262 -11.59 18.31 -9.59
C LEU A 262 -12.69 19.05 -10.36
N PHE A 263 -13.41 18.36 -11.23
CA PHE A 263 -14.57 18.92 -11.93
C PHE A 263 -15.65 19.36 -10.93
N GLN A 264 -16.02 18.47 -9.99
CA GLN A 264 -16.99 18.78 -8.93
C GLN A 264 -16.50 19.91 -8.01
N LEU A 265 -15.20 19.98 -7.76
CA LEU A 265 -14.61 21.08 -6.98
C LEU A 265 -14.69 22.41 -7.73
N SER A 266 -14.55 22.39 -9.06
CA SER A 266 -14.64 23.60 -9.89
C SER A 266 -16.06 24.18 -10.00
N THR A 267 -17.08 23.32 -9.85
CA THR A 267 -18.50 23.73 -9.87
C THR A 267 -19.01 24.09 -8.47
N ALA A 268 -18.30 23.71 -7.41
CA ALA A 268 -18.68 24.02 -6.03
C ALA A 268 -18.39 25.50 -5.69
N SER A 269 -19.26 26.11 -4.90
CA SER A 269 -19.04 27.47 -4.40
C SER A 269 -17.85 27.51 -3.43
N ILE A 270 -16.98 28.49 -3.62
CA ILE A 270 -15.75 28.65 -2.81
C ILE A 270 -16.14 28.89 -1.35
N GLY A 271 -15.56 28.11 -0.44
CA GLY A 271 -15.80 28.23 1.00
C GLY A 271 -17.03 27.48 1.50
N SER A 272 -17.79 26.83 0.61
CA SER A 272 -18.85 25.89 1.00
C SER A 272 -18.26 24.64 1.67
N MET A 273 -19.07 24.00 2.51
CA MET A 273 -18.72 22.70 3.11
C MET A 273 -18.40 21.65 2.02
N GLN A 274 -19.15 21.67 0.92
CA GLN A 274 -18.91 20.81 -0.23
C GLN A 274 -17.52 21.03 -0.83
N SER A 275 -17.09 22.28 -1.02
CA SER A 275 -15.75 22.59 -1.54
C SER A 275 -14.64 22.10 -0.60
N ILE A 276 -14.80 22.26 0.72
CA ILE A 276 -13.84 21.79 1.72
C ILE A 276 -13.73 20.26 1.69
N MET A 277 -14.86 19.58 1.67
CA MET A 277 -14.94 18.12 1.56
C MET A 277 -14.25 17.60 0.30
N LEU A 278 -14.49 18.23 -0.85
CA LEU A 278 -13.87 17.87 -2.13
C LEU A 278 -12.35 18.12 -2.17
N VAL A 279 -11.85 19.13 -1.46
CA VAL A 279 -10.40 19.35 -1.28
C VAL A 279 -9.77 18.20 -0.49
N PHE A 280 -10.33 17.83 0.67
CA PHE A 280 -9.82 16.70 1.47
C PHE A 280 -9.92 15.37 0.72
N TYR A 281 -11.01 15.17 -0.01
CA TYR A 281 -11.17 14.04 -0.92
C TYR A 281 -10.06 13.99 -1.98
N THR A 282 -9.76 15.11 -2.63
CA THR A 282 -8.73 15.19 -3.66
C THR A 282 -7.34 14.92 -3.08
N ILE A 283 -7.03 15.46 -1.90
CA ILE A 283 -5.78 15.18 -1.18
C ILE A 283 -5.67 13.68 -0.85
N SER A 284 -6.77 13.06 -0.42
CA SER A 284 -6.82 11.62 -0.13
C SER A 284 -6.52 10.78 -1.37
N MET A 285 -7.14 11.11 -2.51
CA MET A 285 -6.93 10.38 -3.77
C MET A 285 -5.52 10.58 -4.34
N LEU A 286 -4.96 11.79 -4.23
CA LEU A 286 -3.56 12.05 -4.60
C LEU A 286 -2.59 11.28 -3.71
N THR A 287 -2.87 11.21 -2.40
CA THR A 287 -2.06 10.43 -1.46
C THR A 287 -2.07 8.96 -1.83
N ASP A 288 -3.23 8.40 -2.17
CA ASP A 288 -3.38 6.99 -2.56
C ASP A 288 -2.47 6.62 -3.75
N GLN A 289 -2.38 7.48 -4.76
CA GLN A 289 -1.47 7.28 -5.89
C GLN A 289 0.00 7.52 -5.53
N PHE A 290 0.29 8.62 -4.81
CA PHE A 290 1.66 9.03 -4.51
C PHE A 290 2.42 8.01 -3.67
N VAL A 291 1.72 7.27 -2.82
CA VAL A 291 2.28 6.17 -2.01
C VAL A 291 3.01 5.14 -2.87
N TYR A 292 2.40 4.72 -3.98
CA TYR A 292 3.03 3.76 -4.89
C TYR A 292 4.23 4.35 -5.63
N CYS A 293 4.13 5.61 -6.08
CA CYS A 293 5.25 6.32 -6.69
C CYS A 293 6.43 6.49 -5.73
N GLY A 294 6.17 6.91 -4.49
CA GLY A 294 7.19 7.20 -3.49
C GLY A 294 7.93 5.93 -3.05
N PHE A 295 7.19 4.89 -2.67
CA PHE A 295 7.82 3.63 -2.26
C PHE A 295 8.47 2.89 -3.44
N GLY A 296 7.85 2.93 -4.63
CA GLY A 296 8.44 2.39 -5.85
C GLY A 296 9.77 3.06 -6.21
N ASN A 297 9.84 4.39 -6.18
CA ASN A 297 11.06 5.14 -6.44
C ASN A 297 12.18 4.81 -5.43
N ASN A 298 11.84 4.72 -4.14
CA ASN A 298 12.79 4.36 -3.10
C ASN A 298 13.41 2.97 -3.32
N VAL A 299 12.59 1.99 -3.74
CA VAL A 299 13.09 0.65 -4.11
C VAL A 299 14.06 0.73 -5.29
N ILE A 300 13.70 1.46 -6.36
CA ILE A 300 14.56 1.61 -7.55
C ILE A 300 15.90 2.23 -7.18
N GLU A 301 15.89 3.32 -6.42
CA GLU A 301 17.09 4.04 -6.00
C GLU A 301 18.02 3.15 -5.18
N LYS A 302 17.47 2.40 -4.22
CA LYS A 302 18.24 1.49 -3.36
C LYS A 302 18.85 0.33 -4.15
N VAL A 303 18.10 -0.26 -5.08
CA VAL A 303 18.61 -1.32 -5.96
C VAL A 303 19.74 -0.80 -6.85
N PHE A 304 19.61 0.42 -7.38
CA PHE A 304 20.66 1.05 -8.18
C PHE A 304 21.95 1.28 -7.38
N LYS A 305 21.85 1.85 -6.17
CA LYS A 305 22.98 2.05 -5.25
C LYS A 305 23.70 0.74 -4.91
N LEU A 306 22.96 -0.35 -4.72
CA LEU A 306 23.53 -1.67 -4.46
C LEU A 306 24.35 -2.21 -5.64
N ASN A 307 23.88 -2.03 -6.87
CA ASN A 307 24.60 -2.45 -8.06
C ASN A 307 25.97 -1.75 -8.17
N LEU A 308 26.02 -0.45 -7.88
CA LEU A 308 27.27 0.32 -7.85
C LEU A 308 28.23 -0.17 -6.76
N LYS A 309 27.74 -0.34 -5.52
CA LYS A 309 28.56 -0.82 -4.39
C LYS A 309 29.13 -2.21 -4.63
N ARG A 310 28.34 -3.11 -5.22
CA ARG A 310 28.81 -4.45 -5.60
C ARG A 310 30.00 -4.38 -6.56
N ASN A 311 29.91 -3.54 -7.59
CA ASN A 311 30.98 -3.39 -8.57
C ASN A 311 32.27 -2.82 -7.94
N LEU A 312 32.15 -1.87 -7.01
CA LEU A 312 33.30 -1.30 -6.28
C LEU A 312 33.94 -2.31 -5.34
N ASN A 313 33.15 -3.05 -4.55
CA ASN A 313 33.68 -4.04 -3.62
C ASN A 313 34.31 -5.23 -4.36
N MET A 314 33.74 -5.68 -5.48
CA MET A 314 34.39 -6.69 -6.33
C MET A 314 35.77 -6.23 -6.79
N ARG A 315 35.94 -4.96 -7.20
CA ARG A 315 37.26 -4.41 -7.57
C ARG A 315 38.22 -4.36 -6.38
N LYS A 316 37.73 -3.97 -5.19
CA LYS A 316 38.54 -3.86 -3.97
C LYS A 316 39.07 -5.22 -3.49
N TYR A 317 38.26 -6.27 -3.53
CA TYR A 317 38.61 -7.59 -2.98
C TYR A 317 39.12 -8.59 -4.02
N ALA A 318 38.92 -8.35 -5.33
CA ALA A 318 39.46 -9.22 -6.38
C ALA A 318 40.92 -8.95 -6.74
N GLY A 319 41.59 -7.96 -6.14
CA GLY A 319 43.00 -7.67 -6.43
C GLY A 319 43.27 -7.33 -7.91
N CYS A 320 42.26 -6.87 -8.67
CA CYS A 320 42.47 -6.32 -10.01
C CYS A 320 43.05 -4.90 -9.88
N THR A 321 44.34 -4.84 -9.59
CA THR A 321 45.21 -3.76 -10.04
C THR A 321 45.20 -3.81 -11.58
N ILE A 322 44.82 -2.70 -12.23
CA ILE A 322 45.19 -2.47 -13.63
C ILE A 322 46.70 -2.21 -13.67
#